data_AF-A0A7C9EHP4-F1
#
_entry.id   AF-A0A7C9EHP4-F1
#
_cell.length_a   1.000
_cell.length_b   1.000
_cell.length_c   1.000
_cell.angle_alpha   90.00
_cell.angle_beta   90.00
_cell.angle_gamma   90.00
#
_symmetry.space_group_name_H-M   'P 1'
#
loop_
_entity.id
_entity.type
_entity.pdbx_description
1 polymer ?
#
loop_
_entity_poly.entity_id
_entity_poly.type
_entity_poly.pdbx_seq_one_letter_code
_entity_poly.pdbx_strand_id
1 'polypeptide(L)'
;VYLSAMSCKHAWILDTGATDHIAMNITQFKELRKPSASSHVTLPNDHIAEIVGIGDIMLPSGILLKNALCVPKFKYNLLSISRLAKDSHIRVVFYDNFCLLQDCANYQIKGIGKETKGLYYLLNLSKVAIQQYMEQLLGT
;
A
#
# COMPACT_ATOMS: atom_id res chain seq x y z
N VAL A 1 15.35 8.64 -3.86
CA VAL A 1 13.93 8.99 -3.59
C VAL A 1 13.87 9.67 -2.23
N TYR A 2 13.47 10.94 -2.14
CA TYR A 2 13.24 11.59 -0.85
C TYR A 2 11.77 11.43 -0.47
N LEU A 3 11.48 10.73 0.63
CA LEU A 3 10.12 10.54 1.12
C LEU A 3 9.68 11.75 1.94
N SER A 4 9.12 12.79 1.30
CA SER A 4 8.49 13.92 2.01
C SER A 4 6.97 13.70 2.11
N ALA A 5 6.55 12.91 3.10
CA ALA A 5 5.14 12.49 3.20
C ALA A 5 4.25 13.42 4.02
N MET A 6 2.96 13.41 3.70
CA MET A 6 1.92 13.82 4.63
C MET A 6 2.01 12.97 5.91
N SER A 7 1.97 13.59 7.08
CA SER A 7 2.00 12.92 8.39
C SER A 7 0.65 12.26 8.71
N CYS A 8 0.20 11.32 7.89
CA CYS A 8 -0.89 10.42 8.24
C CYS A 8 -0.32 9.04 8.50
N LYS A 9 -0.37 8.58 9.77
CA LYS A 9 0.18 7.28 10.22
C LYS A 9 -0.44 6.06 9.53
N HIS A 10 -1.48 6.25 8.72
CA HIS A 10 -2.19 5.20 7.98
C HIS A 10 -2.04 5.32 6.47
N ALA A 11 -1.35 6.35 5.97
CA ALA A 11 -1.18 6.52 4.54
C ALA A 11 -0.22 5.46 3.98
N TRP A 12 -0.62 4.85 2.87
CA TRP A 12 0.21 3.91 2.11
C TRP A 12 0.79 4.63 0.89
N ILE A 13 2.11 4.60 0.77
CA ILE A 13 2.80 5.08 -0.43
C ILE A 13 2.80 3.95 -1.45
N LEU A 14 2.33 4.22 -2.66
CA LEU A 14 2.41 3.27 -3.76
C LEU A 14 3.83 3.31 -4.32
N ASP A 15 4.56 2.20 -4.20
CA ASP A 15 6.00 2.17 -4.48
C ASP A 15 6.33 1.02 -5.44
N THR A 16 6.89 1.38 -6.60
CA THR A 16 7.40 0.40 -7.58
C THR A 16 8.78 -0.14 -7.19
N GLY A 17 9.54 0.59 -6.36
CA GLY A 17 10.86 0.18 -5.86
C GLY A 17 10.82 -0.73 -4.64
N ALA A 18 9.67 -0.83 -3.95
CA ALA A 18 9.49 -1.75 -2.85
C ALA A 18 9.32 -3.20 -3.33
N THR A 19 10.08 -4.13 -2.76
CA THR A 19 9.96 -5.57 -3.07
C THR A 19 8.78 -6.22 -2.35
N ASP A 20 8.41 -5.70 -1.19
CA ASP A 20 7.34 -6.23 -0.35
C ASP A 20 6.50 -5.11 0.25
N HIS A 21 5.28 -5.44 0.68
CA HIS A 21 4.47 -4.51 1.46
C HIS A 21 5.13 -4.30 2.83
N ILE A 22 5.30 -3.06 3.26
CA ILE A 22 5.88 -2.72 4.57
C ILE A 22 4.86 -1.90 5.34
N ALA A 23 4.58 -2.32 6.58
CA ALA A 23 3.73 -1.58 7.50
C ALA A 23 4.50 -1.29 8.80
N MET A 24 4.43 -0.04 9.27
CA MET A 24 5.08 0.35 10.52
C MET A 24 4.23 0.03 11.77
N ASN A 25 2.91 -0.09 11.62
CA ASN A 25 2.02 -0.26 12.76
C ASN A 25 1.51 -1.70 12.89
N ILE A 26 1.88 -2.35 13.99
CA ILE A 26 1.49 -3.71 14.34
C ILE A 26 -0.03 -3.90 14.41
N THR A 27 -0.79 -2.85 14.77
CA THR A 27 -2.26 -2.95 14.92
C THR A 27 -3.01 -3.03 13.60
N GLN A 28 -2.31 -2.88 12.45
CA GLN A 28 -2.92 -3.02 11.12
C GLN A 28 -3.08 -4.49 10.70
N PHE A 29 -2.37 -5.40 11.37
CA PHE A 29 -2.38 -6.81 11.08
C PHE A 29 -3.49 -7.51 11.86
N LYS A 30 -4.21 -8.44 11.20
CA LYS A 30 -5.16 -9.31 11.92
C LYS A 30 -4.43 -10.29 12.83
N GLU A 31 -3.38 -10.89 12.28
CA GLU A 31 -2.52 -11.85 12.95
C GLU A 31 -1.10 -11.66 12.42
N LEU A 32 -0.12 -11.89 13.29
CA LEU A 32 1.30 -11.84 12.93
C LEU A 32 1.95 -13.18 13.22
N ARG A 33 2.66 -13.67 12.21
CA ARG A 33 3.54 -14.83 12.33
C ARG A 33 4.96 -14.34 12.53
N LYS A 34 5.70 -15.03 13.39
CA LYS A 34 7.14 -14.78 13.53
C LYS A 34 7.84 -15.09 12.21
N PRO A 35 8.80 -14.26 11.77
CA PRO A 35 9.65 -14.61 10.64
C PRO A 35 10.45 -15.89 10.97
N SER A 36 10.76 -16.69 9.95
CA SER A 36 11.44 -17.98 10.09
C SER A 36 12.90 -17.87 10.56
N ALA A 37 13.49 -16.67 10.51
CA ALA A 37 14.83 -16.36 10.99
C ALA A 37 14.90 -14.88 11.41
N SER A 38 16.08 -14.39 11.79
CA SER A 38 16.36 -12.96 11.94
C SER A 38 16.25 -12.25 10.57
N SER A 39 15.02 -11.91 10.21
CA SER A 39 14.68 -11.27 8.94
C SER A 39 14.79 -9.76 9.04
N HIS A 40 15.42 -9.15 8.04
CA HIS A 40 15.61 -7.70 7.97
C HIS A 40 15.22 -7.19 6.58
N VAL A 41 14.88 -5.91 6.51
CA VAL A 41 14.76 -5.16 5.25
C VAL A 41 15.88 -4.14 5.13
N THR A 42 16.37 -3.96 3.91
CA THR A 42 17.25 -2.83 3.58
C THR A 42 16.36 -1.66 3.16
N LEU A 43 16.46 -0.55 3.87
CA LEU A 43 15.70 0.66 3.61
C LEU A 43 16.34 1.48 2.49
N PRO A 44 15.63 2.45 1.89
CA PRO A 44 16.16 3.29 0.80
C PRO A 44 17.39 4.14 1.16
N ASN A 45 17.75 4.24 2.44
CA ASN A 45 18.92 4.94 2.95
C ASN A 45 20.04 3.97 3.38
N ASP A 46 20.00 2.73 2.89
CA ASP A 46 20.93 1.63 3.22
C ASP A 46 20.91 1.19 4.68
N HIS A 47 20.00 1.73 5.50
CA HIS A 47 19.83 1.25 6.86
C HIS A 47 19.09 -0.09 6.86
N ILE A 48 19.54 -0.98 7.73
CA ILE A 48 18.90 -2.27 7.94
C ILE A 48 17.88 -2.13 9.09
N ALA A 49 16.65 -2.53 8.83
CA ALA A 49 15.58 -2.56 9.83
C ALA A 49 15.06 -3.98 10.05
N GLU A 50 14.80 -4.30 11.30
CA GLU A 50 14.28 -5.61 11.72
C GLU A 50 12.81 -5.78 11.31
N ILE A 51 12.49 -6.95 10.76
CA ILE A 51 11.12 -7.40 10.54
C ILE A 51 10.65 -8.09 11.81
N VAL A 52 9.67 -7.51 12.52
CA VAL A 52 9.17 -8.07 13.79
C VAL A 52 8.08 -9.11 13.59
N GLY A 53 7.49 -9.16 12.39
CA GLY A 53 6.42 -10.07 12.05
C GLY A 53 6.00 -9.99 10.59
N ILE A 54 5.31 -11.03 10.14
CA ILE A 54 4.73 -11.11 8.80
C ILE A 54 3.25 -11.45 8.94
N GLY A 55 2.38 -10.75 8.23
CA GLY A 55 0.96 -11.01 8.28
C GLY A 55 0.18 -10.31 7.18
N ASP A 56 -1.12 -10.57 7.15
CA ASP A 56 -2.00 -9.99 6.15
C ASP A 56 -2.68 -8.73 6.68
N ILE A 57 -2.86 -7.75 5.80
CA ILE A 57 -3.56 -6.48 6.10
C ILE A 57 -4.75 -6.34 5.15
N MET A 58 -5.94 -6.16 5.72
CA MET A 58 -7.14 -5.81 4.96
C MET A 58 -7.27 -4.29 4.92
N LEU A 59 -7.12 -3.71 3.73
CA LEU A 59 -7.36 -2.28 3.54
C LEU A 59 -8.87 -1.98 3.54
N PRO A 60 -9.30 -0.74 3.90
CA PRO A 60 -10.72 -0.39 3.92
C PRO A 60 -11.44 -0.56 2.57
N SER A 61 -10.70 -0.50 1.46
CA SER A 61 -11.23 -0.76 0.13
C SER A 61 -11.52 -2.23 -0.16
N GLY A 62 -11.12 -3.14 0.74
CA GLY A 62 -11.23 -4.59 0.59
C GLY A 62 -10.06 -5.23 -0.16
N ILE A 63 -8.98 -4.47 -0.43
CA ILE A 63 -7.73 -5.04 -0.94
C ILE A 63 -7.02 -5.77 0.22
N LEU A 64 -6.63 -7.02 -0.03
CA LEU A 64 -5.84 -7.82 0.90
C LEU A 64 -4.36 -7.72 0.53
N LEU A 65 -3.56 -7.11 1.40
CA LEU A 65 -2.10 -7.13 1.31
C LEU A 65 -1.60 -8.41 1.97
N LYS A 66 -1.20 -9.39 1.17
CA LYS A 66 -0.72 -10.68 1.64
C LYS A 66 0.74 -10.59 2.10
N ASN A 67 1.07 -11.25 3.20
CA ASN A 67 2.44 -11.38 3.72
C ASN A 67 3.17 -10.03 3.85
N ALA A 68 2.48 -8.98 4.30
CA ALA A 68 3.11 -7.70 4.58
C ALA A 68 4.11 -7.83 5.74
N LEU A 69 5.21 -7.09 5.65
CA LEU A 69 6.28 -7.06 6.63
C LEU A 69 5.97 -5.98 7.68
N CYS A 70 5.96 -6.38 8.95
CA CYS A 70 5.85 -5.43 10.06
C CYS A 70 7.25 -4.91 10.42
N VAL A 71 7.49 -3.61 10.20
CA VAL A 71 8.78 -2.95 10.44
C VAL A 71 8.57 -1.66 11.24
N PRO A 72 8.40 -1.73 12.57
CA PRO A 72 8.02 -0.58 13.40
C PRO A 72 9.03 0.57 13.43
N LYS A 73 10.31 0.27 13.17
CA LYS A 73 11.37 1.28 13.08
C LYS A 73 11.32 2.08 11.78
N PHE A 74 10.53 1.64 10.80
CA PHE A 74 10.33 2.38 9.55
C PHE A 74 9.23 3.43 9.70
N LYS A 75 9.36 4.55 8.97
CA LYS A 75 8.49 5.74 9.16
C LYS A 75 7.27 5.79 8.25
N TYR A 76 7.18 4.88 7.27
CA TYR A 76 6.17 4.92 6.22
C TYR A 76 5.59 3.53 5.99
N ASN A 77 4.33 3.47 5.56
CA ASN A 77 3.78 2.25 4.99
C ASN A 77 4.04 2.27 3.47
N LEU A 78 4.62 1.19 2.93
CA LEU A 78 4.86 1.04 1.50
C LEU A 78 4.01 -0.07 0.94
N LEU A 79 3.22 0.26 -0.06
CA LEU A 79 2.48 -0.71 -0.85
C LEU A 79 3.33 -1.03 -2.08
N SER A 80 4.02 -2.17 -2.06
CA SER A 80 4.71 -2.69 -3.23
C SER A 80 3.73 -2.94 -4.37
N ILE A 81 3.90 -2.18 -5.46
CA ILE A 81 3.07 -2.34 -6.67
C ILE A 81 3.32 -3.69 -7.32
N SER A 82 4.56 -4.18 -7.30
CA SER A 82 4.93 -5.45 -7.90
C SER A 82 4.28 -6.64 -7.16
N ARG A 83 4.19 -6.58 -5.83
CA ARG A 83 3.43 -7.56 -5.02
C ARG A 83 1.94 -7.49 -5.29
N LEU A 84 1.39 -6.28 -5.33
CA LEU A 84 -0.05 -6.10 -5.57
C LEU A 84 -0.47 -6.72 -6.91
N ALA A 85 0.33 -6.50 -7.96
CA ALA A 85 0.08 -7.04 -9.28
C ALA A 85 0.15 -8.58 -9.32
N LYS A 86 1.13 -9.18 -8.62
CA LYS A 86 1.32 -10.64 -8.59
C LYS A 86 0.29 -11.37 -7.72
N ASP A 87 0.02 -10.84 -6.53
CA ASP A 87 -0.69 -11.58 -5.47
C ASP A 87 -2.21 -11.33 -5.47
N SER A 88 -2.64 -10.18 -6.01
CA SER A 88 -4.03 -9.71 -6.04
C SER A 88 -4.54 -9.41 -7.44
N HIS A 89 -3.72 -9.57 -8.50
CA HIS A 89 -4.07 -9.25 -9.88
C HIS A 89 -4.64 -7.83 -10.06
N ILE A 90 -4.07 -6.86 -9.35
CA ILE A 90 -4.45 -5.45 -9.47
C ILE A 90 -3.39 -4.72 -10.29
N ARG A 91 -3.82 -4.04 -11.35
CA ARG A 91 -2.96 -3.11 -12.09
C ARG A 91 -3.08 -1.71 -11.53
N VAL A 92 -2.00 -0.94 -11.64
CA VAL A 92 -1.98 0.48 -11.29
C VAL A 92 -1.87 1.30 -12.57
N VAL A 93 -2.82 2.21 -12.79
CA VAL A 93 -2.85 3.12 -13.94
C VAL A 93 -2.54 4.53 -13.45
N PHE A 94 -1.43 5.10 -13.89
CA PHE A 94 -0.99 6.44 -13.48
C PHE A 94 -1.52 7.52 -14.41
N TYR A 95 -1.96 8.62 -13.81
CA TYR A 95 -2.30 9.89 -14.42
C TYR A 95 -1.40 10.99 -13.82
N ASP A 96 -1.55 12.21 -14.32
CA ASP A 96 -0.75 13.38 -13.91
C ASP A 96 -0.83 13.66 -12.40
N ASN A 97 -2.02 13.59 -11.79
CA ASN A 97 -2.23 13.94 -10.38
C ASN A 97 -2.90 12.84 -9.52
N PHE A 98 -3.21 11.68 -10.10
CA PHE A 98 -3.70 10.51 -9.38
C PHE A 98 -3.30 9.21 -10.08
N CYS A 99 -3.59 8.08 -9.44
CA CYS A 99 -3.55 6.77 -10.07
C CYS A 99 -4.72 5.91 -9.60
N LEU A 100 -5.06 4.91 -10.39
CA LEU A 100 -6.14 3.98 -10.10
C LEU A 100 -5.58 2.59 -9.87
N LEU A 101 -6.00 1.95 -8.78
CA LEU A 101 -5.78 0.53 -8.52
C LEU A 101 -7.00 -0.21 -9.06
N GLN A 102 -6.85 -0.94 -10.15
CA GLN A 102 -7.93 -1.63 -10.84
C GLN A 102 -7.74 -3.14 -10.79
N ASP A 103 -8.79 -3.84 -10.38
CA ASP A 103 -8.87 -5.30 -10.44
C ASP A 103 -8.88 -5.76 -11.90
N CYS A 104 -7.93 -6.62 -12.29
CA CYS A 104 -7.80 -7.06 -13.67
C CYS A 104 -8.89 -8.05 -14.10
N ALA A 105 -9.57 -8.71 -13.17
CA ALA A 105 -10.58 -9.73 -13.51
C ALA A 105 -11.94 -9.11 -13.86
N ASN A 106 -12.33 -8.06 -13.15
CA ASN A 106 -13.65 -7.43 -13.28
C ASN A 106 -13.60 -5.93 -13.61
N TYR A 107 -12.40 -5.37 -13.79
CA TYR A 107 -12.15 -3.96 -14.10
C TYR A 107 -12.66 -2.95 -13.06
N GLN A 108 -13.06 -3.41 -11.87
CA GLN A 108 -13.49 -2.52 -10.79
C GLN A 108 -12.31 -1.72 -10.25
N ILE A 109 -12.54 -0.44 -9.97
CA ILE A 109 -11.59 0.38 -9.23
C ILE A 109 -11.65 -0.01 -7.76
N LYS A 110 -10.52 -0.47 -7.23
CA LYS A 110 -10.35 -0.96 -5.85
C LYS A 110 -9.58 0.02 -4.98
N GLY A 111 -9.04 1.09 -5.55
CA GLY A 111 -8.32 2.11 -4.81
C GLY A 111 -7.93 3.27 -5.71
N ILE A 112 -7.69 4.41 -5.07
CA ILE A 112 -7.31 5.65 -5.74
C ILE A 112 -6.09 6.17 -5.01
N GLY A 113 -4.99 6.37 -5.73
CA GLY A 113 -3.80 7.03 -5.20
C GLY A 113 -3.80 8.49 -5.61
N LYS A 114 -3.62 9.41 -4.68
CA LYS A 114 -3.47 10.84 -4.96
C LYS A 114 -1.99 11.20 -5.00
N GLU A 115 -1.59 11.94 -6.04
CA GLU A 115 -0.24 12.51 -6.12
C GLU A 115 -0.09 13.63 -5.09
N THR A 116 1.04 13.65 -4.39
CA THR A 116 1.44 14.74 -3.51
C THR A 116 2.96 14.80 -3.45
N LYS A 117 3.54 15.86 -4.02
CA LYS A 117 4.99 16.17 -3.97
C LYS A 117 5.89 15.06 -4.53
N GLY A 118 5.50 14.48 -5.66
CA GLY A 118 6.18 13.40 -6.38
C GLY A 118 5.87 11.99 -5.87
N LEU A 119 4.92 11.83 -4.94
CA LEU A 119 4.57 10.53 -4.35
C LEU A 119 3.07 10.27 -4.46
N TYR A 120 2.69 9.02 -4.70
CA TYR A 120 1.29 8.62 -4.77
C TYR A 120 0.85 7.96 -3.45
N TYR A 121 -0.13 8.56 -2.80
CA TYR A 121 -0.69 8.09 -1.54
C TYR A 121 -2.05 7.45 -1.76
N LEU A 122 -2.21 6.20 -1.35
CA LEU A 122 -3.51 5.53 -1.38
C LEU A 122 -4.49 6.26 -0.46
N LEU A 123 -5.63 6.68 -1.02
CA LEU A 123 -6.72 7.26 -0.25
C LEU A 123 -7.37 6.20 0.63
N ASN A 124 -7.59 6.56 1.89
CA ASN A 124 -8.20 5.67 2.89
C ASN A 124 -9.73 5.62 2.73
N LEU A 125 -10.20 5.03 1.63
CA LEU A 125 -11.61 4.97 1.27
C LEU A 125 -12.15 3.55 1.40
N SER A 126 -13.41 3.44 1.83
CA SER A 126 -14.15 2.17 1.78
C SER A 126 -14.51 1.83 0.34
N LYS A 127 -14.87 0.56 0.09
CA LYS A 127 -15.37 0.13 -1.22
C LYS A 127 -16.53 0.99 -1.73
N VAL A 128 -17.48 1.34 -0.85
CA VAL A 128 -18.64 2.18 -1.17
C VAL A 128 -18.22 3.60 -1.53
N ALA A 129 -17.30 4.19 -0.74
CA ALA A 129 -16.82 5.54 -1.00
C ALA A 129 -16.05 5.64 -2.33
N ILE A 130 -15.31 4.59 -2.71
CA ILE A 130 -14.65 4.54 -4.02
C ILE A 130 -15.68 4.55 -5.16
N GLN A 131 -16.75 3.75 -5.04
CA GLN A 131 -17.81 3.73 -6.06
C GLN A 131 -18.46 5.12 -6.22
N GLN A 132 -18.88 5.73 -5.10
CA GLN A 132 -19.48 7.07 -5.10
C GLN A 132 -18.54 8.12 -5.70
N TYR A 133 -17.25 8.05 -5.39
CA TYR A 133 -16.25 8.97 -5.93
C TYR A 133 -16.08 8.81 -7.45
N MET A 134 -16.06 7.57 -7.95
CA MET A 134 -15.96 7.30 -9.38
C MET A 134 -17.22 7.73 -10.16
N GLU A 135 -18.42 7.54 -9.58
CA GLU A 135 -19.69 8.00 -10.18
C GLU A 135 -19.70 9.53 -10.35
N GLN A 136 -19.26 10.27 -9.33
CA GLN A 136 -19.14 11.73 -9.39
C GLN A 136 -18.12 12.22 -10.44
N LEU A 137 -17.01 11.49 -10.62
CA LEU A 137 -15.96 11.83 -11.58
C LEU A 137 -16.33 11.53 -13.02
N LEU A 138 -17.10 10.47 -13.25
CA LEU A 138 -17.48 10.00 -14.59
C LEU A 138 -18.84 10.54 -15.04
N GLY A 139 -19.60 11.21 -14.17
CA GLY A 139 -20.83 11.91 -14.54
C GLY A 139 -21.97 10.99 -14.96
N THR A 140 -22.08 9.81 -14.33
CA THR A 140 -23.23 8.89 -14.51
C THR A 140 -24.14 8.91 -13.30
#